data_AF-A0A841VWF8-F1
#
_entry.id   AF-A0A841VWF8-F1
#
_cell.length_a   1.000
_cell.length_b   1.000
_cell.length_c   1.000
_cell.angle_alpha   90.00
_cell.angle_beta   90.00
_cell.angle_gamma   90.00
#
_symmetry.space_group_name_H-M   'P 1'
#
loop_
_entity.id
_entity.type
_entity.pdbx_description
1 polymer ?
#
loop_
_entity_poly.entity_id
_entity_poly.type
_entity_poly.pdbx_seq_one_letter_code
_entity_poly.pdbx_strand_id
1 'polypeptide(L)'
;MKSQYRKHVAERVALSIPPLPLDAKQTSESCKLLKNSPEGQEEILKKAFQEVAFRANRLREWMEYEPVLRNVDNRFSQFYSEVRNTNKETLGGRIGTIQNIWVLFQESDMIELELFIKGVQHINQALVTDPSNQVSSLISIGKKIQDSIDDLVFKDLRTNSSEFQILLKGLISKRRNIVEKEIRELCELTGQTHLNIVHRY
;
A
#
# COMPACT_ATOMS: atom_id res chain seq x y z
N MET A 1 10.50 19.11 -26.94
CA MET A 1 9.63 18.44 -25.96
C MET A 1 9.34 16.95 -26.30
N LYS A 2 8.76 16.62 -27.47
CA LYS A 2 8.34 15.26 -27.93
C LYS A 2 9.34 14.10 -27.72
N SER A 3 10.65 14.36 -27.79
CA SER A 3 11.67 13.29 -27.75
C SER A 3 12.10 12.94 -26.33
N GLN A 4 11.96 13.84 -25.37
CA GLN A 4 12.58 13.68 -24.05
C GLN A 4 11.73 12.78 -23.14
N TYR A 5 10.41 12.95 -23.13
CA TYR A 5 9.52 12.04 -22.40
C TYR A 5 9.50 10.62 -23.02
N ARG A 6 9.54 10.50 -24.36
CA ARG A 6 9.62 9.18 -25.01
C ARG A 6 10.93 8.46 -24.72
N LYS A 7 12.06 9.19 -24.72
CA LYS A 7 13.36 8.65 -24.30
C LYS A 7 13.32 8.19 -22.85
N HIS A 8 12.77 9.01 -21.94
CA HIS A 8 12.58 8.66 -20.53
C HIS A 8 11.73 7.40 -20.32
N VAL A 9 10.61 7.27 -21.06
CA VAL A 9 9.78 6.06 -21.02
C VAL A 9 10.59 4.85 -21.52
N ALA A 10 11.28 4.96 -22.65
CA ALA A 10 12.07 3.87 -23.22
C ALA A 10 13.22 3.45 -22.29
N GLU A 11 13.93 4.40 -21.68
CA GLU A 11 15.03 4.18 -20.74
C GLU A 11 14.54 3.48 -19.46
N ARG A 12 13.38 3.86 -18.92
CA ARG A 12 12.84 3.24 -17.69
C ARG A 12 12.19 1.89 -17.95
N VAL A 13 11.52 1.72 -19.09
CA VAL A 13 11.01 0.41 -19.55
C VAL A 13 12.15 -0.58 -19.74
N ALA A 14 13.29 -0.16 -20.30
CA ALA A 14 14.48 -1.01 -20.42
C ALA A 14 15.03 -1.48 -19.06
N LEU A 15 14.78 -0.72 -17.98
CA LEU A 15 15.12 -1.09 -16.60
C LEU A 15 14.01 -1.85 -15.88
N SER A 16 12.88 -2.15 -16.55
CA SER A 16 11.66 -2.70 -15.93
C SER A 16 11.10 -1.82 -14.79
N ILE A 17 11.38 -0.52 -14.83
CA ILE A 17 10.87 0.45 -13.85
C ILE A 17 9.77 1.29 -14.53
N PRO A 18 8.63 1.55 -13.86
CA PRO A 18 7.60 2.43 -14.40
C PRO A 18 8.18 3.81 -14.75
N PRO A 19 7.73 4.45 -15.86
CA PRO A 19 8.10 5.83 -16.15
C PRO A 19 7.69 6.76 -15.00
N LEU A 20 8.29 7.95 -14.91
CA LEU A 20 7.78 8.97 -13.99
C LEU A 20 6.60 9.71 -14.62
N PRO A 21 5.61 10.15 -13.84
CA PRO A 21 4.59 11.07 -14.32
C PRO A 21 5.22 12.38 -14.81
N LEU A 22 4.46 13.15 -15.59
CA LEU A 22 4.91 14.45 -16.08
C LEU A 22 5.28 15.38 -14.92
N ASP A 23 6.36 16.14 -15.08
CA ASP A 23 6.74 17.17 -14.11
C ASP A 23 5.82 18.42 -14.21
N ALA A 24 5.99 19.37 -13.28
CA ALA A 24 5.18 20.59 -13.23
C ALA A 24 5.31 21.45 -14.50
N LYS A 25 6.48 21.44 -15.15
CA LYS A 25 6.73 22.21 -16.38
C LYS A 25 6.03 21.56 -17.57
N GLN A 26 6.17 20.24 -17.72
CA GLN A 26 5.49 19.43 -18.71
C GLN A 26 3.96 19.52 -18.56
N THR A 27 3.48 19.49 -17.32
CA THR A 27 2.05 19.68 -17.00
C THR A 27 1.59 21.09 -17.37
N SER A 28 2.36 22.13 -17.05
CA SER A 28 2.03 23.52 -17.40
C SER A 28 1.99 23.75 -18.92
N GLU A 29 2.91 23.14 -19.66
CA GLU A 29 2.92 23.20 -21.13
C GLU A 29 1.72 22.47 -21.73
N SER A 30 1.34 21.31 -21.19
CA SER A 30 0.10 20.62 -21.56
C SER A 30 -1.13 21.50 -21.27
N CYS A 31 -1.20 22.18 -20.13
CA CYS A 31 -2.29 23.11 -19.83
C CYS A 31 -2.35 24.32 -20.79
N LYS A 32 -1.22 24.84 -21.26
CA LYS A 32 -1.18 25.94 -22.24
C LYS A 32 -1.71 25.51 -23.60
N LEU A 33 -1.38 24.30 -24.06
CA LEU A 33 -1.88 23.75 -25.31
C LEU A 33 -3.40 23.54 -25.27
N LEU A 34 -3.96 23.14 -24.12
CA LEU A 34 -5.40 23.00 -23.92
C LEU A 34 -6.17 24.32 -24.06
N LYS A 35 -5.60 25.43 -23.58
CA LYS A 35 -6.24 26.76 -23.69
C LYS A 35 -6.41 27.23 -25.14
N ASN A 36 -5.71 26.60 -26.08
CA ASN A 36 -5.75 26.90 -27.52
C ASN A 36 -6.41 25.77 -28.34
N SER A 37 -7.25 24.94 -27.71
CA SER A 37 -7.89 23.77 -28.34
C SER A 37 -8.98 24.11 -29.36
N PRO A 38 -9.07 23.46 -30.55
CA PRO A 38 -10.28 23.50 -31.38
C PRO A 38 -11.45 22.80 -30.67
N GLU A 39 -12.67 23.23 -30.99
CA GLU A 39 -13.91 22.77 -30.37
C GLU A 39 -14.13 21.25 -30.55
N GLY A 40 -14.67 20.59 -29.52
CA GLY A 40 -15.15 19.20 -29.57
C GLY A 40 -14.31 18.13 -28.86
N GLN A 41 -13.14 18.47 -28.30
CA GLN A 41 -12.25 17.50 -27.62
C GLN A 41 -11.92 17.83 -26.15
N GLU A 42 -12.42 18.97 -25.66
CA GLU A 42 -12.18 19.48 -24.31
C GLU A 42 -12.59 18.48 -23.23
N GLU A 43 -13.68 17.76 -23.47
CA GLU A 43 -14.26 16.85 -22.48
C GLU A 43 -13.50 15.53 -22.33
N ILE A 44 -12.85 15.06 -23.40
CA ILE A 44 -11.97 13.89 -23.34
C ILE A 44 -10.72 14.23 -22.51
N LEU A 45 -10.17 15.43 -22.71
CA LEU A 45 -8.98 15.88 -22.01
C LEU A 45 -9.28 16.20 -20.54
N LYS A 46 -10.39 16.88 -20.23
CA LYS A 46 -10.83 17.10 -18.84
C LYS A 46 -10.99 15.79 -18.07
N LYS A 47 -11.64 14.78 -18.66
CA LYS A 47 -11.77 13.45 -18.04
C LYS A 47 -10.41 12.79 -17.80
N ALA A 48 -9.49 12.88 -18.75
CA ALA A 48 -8.14 12.34 -18.58
C ALA A 48 -7.37 13.05 -17.44
N PHE A 49 -7.46 14.38 -17.33
CA PHE A 49 -6.83 15.12 -16.24
C PHE A 49 -7.48 14.86 -14.88
N GLN A 50 -8.81 14.75 -14.83
CA GLN A 50 -9.54 14.38 -13.61
C GLN A 50 -9.11 12.99 -13.13
N GLU A 51 -8.98 12.02 -14.05
CA GLU A 51 -8.52 10.68 -13.72
C GLU A 51 -7.05 10.66 -13.25
N VAL A 52 -6.17 11.43 -13.90
CA VAL A 52 -4.77 11.60 -13.45
C VAL A 52 -4.72 12.20 -12.03
N ALA A 53 -5.49 13.26 -11.76
CA ALA A 53 -5.52 13.92 -10.46
C ALA A 53 -6.09 13.00 -9.37
N PHE A 54 -7.16 12.27 -9.69
CA PHE A 54 -7.77 11.29 -8.78
C PHE A 54 -6.78 10.20 -8.40
N ARG A 55 -6.11 9.59 -9.38
CA ARG A 55 -5.10 8.54 -9.16
C ARG A 55 -3.88 9.05 -8.41
N ALA A 56 -3.41 10.26 -8.70
CA ALA A 56 -2.28 10.87 -8.00
C ALA A 56 -2.59 11.14 -6.53
N ASN A 57 -3.78 11.67 -6.22
CA ASN A 57 -4.24 11.88 -4.85
C ASN A 57 -4.36 10.56 -4.09
N ARG A 58 -4.95 9.55 -4.73
CA ARG A 58 -5.05 8.20 -4.19
C ARG A 58 -3.68 7.59 -3.87
N LEU A 59 -2.71 7.73 -4.77
CA LEU A 59 -1.34 7.26 -4.55
C LEU A 59 -0.66 7.98 -3.40
N ARG A 60 -0.87 9.30 -3.26
CA ARG A 60 -0.36 10.07 -2.12
C ARG A 60 -0.91 9.53 -0.81
N GLU A 61 -2.22 9.32 -0.72
CA GLU A 61 -2.85 8.72 0.47
C GLU A 61 -2.24 7.35 0.78
N TRP A 62 -2.04 6.50 -0.24
CA TRP A 62 -1.35 5.22 -0.05
C TRP A 62 0.08 5.34 0.47
N MET A 63 0.82 6.37 0.06
CA MET A 63 2.20 6.59 0.49
C MET A 63 2.28 7.03 1.95
N GLU A 64 1.30 7.79 2.44
CA GLU A 64 1.24 8.22 3.85
C GLU A 64 1.10 7.03 4.82
N TYR A 65 0.48 5.94 4.38
CA TYR A 65 0.35 4.71 5.18
C TYR A 65 1.58 3.78 5.15
N GLU A 66 2.59 4.05 4.31
CA GLU A 66 3.75 3.16 4.19
C GLU A 66 4.58 3.05 5.47
N PRO A 67 4.93 4.16 6.16
CA PRO A 67 5.70 4.08 7.40
C PRO A 67 4.97 3.33 8.50
N VAL A 68 3.65 3.53 8.59
CA VAL A 68 2.75 2.84 9.52
C VAL A 68 2.82 1.33 9.32
N LEU A 69 2.58 0.86 8.09
CA LEU A 69 2.65 -0.56 7.77
C LEU A 69 4.01 -1.19 8.05
N ARG A 70 5.08 -0.45 7.75
CA ARG A 70 6.45 -0.89 8.01
C ARG A 70 6.69 -1.07 9.51
N ASN A 71 6.16 -0.17 10.34
CA ASN A 71 6.26 -0.27 11.79
C ASN A 71 5.49 -1.49 12.33
N VAL A 72 4.25 -1.69 11.86
CA VAL A 72 3.43 -2.87 12.20
C VAL A 72 4.16 -4.17 11.85
N ASP A 73 4.72 -4.29 10.64
CA ASP A 73 5.45 -5.48 10.19
C ASP A 73 6.73 -5.72 11.01
N ASN A 74 7.50 -4.67 11.27
CA ASN A 74 8.74 -4.75 12.05
C ASN A 74 8.47 -5.22 13.48
N ARG A 75 7.50 -4.61 14.15
CA ARG A 75 7.18 -4.92 15.55
C ARG A 75 6.54 -6.30 15.70
N PHE A 76 5.60 -6.65 14.81
CA PHE A 76 5.05 -8.00 14.82
C PHE A 76 6.13 -9.05 14.52
N SER A 77 7.08 -8.74 13.63
CA SER A 77 8.22 -9.64 13.37
C SER A 77 9.14 -9.81 14.58
N GLN A 78 9.32 -8.77 15.40
CA GLN A 78 10.03 -8.88 16.68
C GLN A 78 9.29 -9.79 17.66
N PHE A 79 7.99 -9.57 17.84
CA PHE A 79 7.12 -10.44 18.64
C PHE A 79 7.21 -11.90 18.19
N TYR A 80 7.00 -12.13 16.89
CA TYR A 80 7.04 -13.46 16.30
C TYR A 80 8.39 -14.14 16.48
N SER A 81 9.49 -13.40 16.34
CA SER A 81 10.84 -13.90 16.59
C SER A 81 11.01 -14.38 18.03
N GLU A 82 10.55 -13.59 19.01
CA GLU A 82 10.60 -13.99 20.43
C GLU A 82 9.77 -15.24 20.71
N VAL A 83 8.54 -15.30 20.18
CA VAL A 83 7.69 -16.50 20.29
C VAL A 83 8.37 -17.71 19.64
N ARG A 84 8.96 -17.55 18.46
CA ARG A 84 9.59 -18.64 17.70
C ARG A 84 10.83 -19.20 18.39
N ASN A 85 11.62 -18.33 19.02
CA ASN A 85 12.89 -18.66 19.69
C ASN A 85 12.70 -19.14 21.13
N THR A 86 11.50 -18.96 21.68
CA THR A 86 11.12 -19.52 22.98
C THR A 86 10.80 -20.99 22.85
N ASN A 87 11.11 -21.77 23.89
CA ASN A 87 10.70 -23.16 24.03
C ASN A 87 10.05 -23.37 25.40
N LYS A 88 9.52 -24.57 25.67
CA LYS A 88 8.83 -24.85 26.94
C LYS A 88 9.69 -24.57 28.18
N GLU A 89 10.99 -24.83 28.10
CA GLU A 89 11.94 -24.67 29.22
C GLU A 89 12.27 -23.20 29.49
N THR A 90 12.32 -22.38 28.45
CA THR A 90 12.66 -20.94 28.52
C THR A 90 11.44 -20.03 28.65
N LEU A 91 10.22 -20.57 28.48
CA LEU A 91 8.98 -19.81 28.49
C LEU A 91 8.81 -19.00 29.77
N GLY A 92 9.05 -19.59 30.94
CA GLY A 92 8.89 -18.90 32.23
C GLY A 92 9.74 -17.62 32.34
N GLY A 93 10.95 -17.63 31.78
CA GLY A 93 11.83 -16.45 31.78
C GLY A 93 11.55 -15.45 30.65
N ARG A 94 10.82 -15.86 29.61
CA ARG A 94 10.56 -15.05 28.41
C ARG A 94 9.14 -14.52 28.30
N ILE A 95 8.19 -15.10 29.04
CA ILE A 95 6.77 -14.75 28.92
C ILE A 95 6.50 -13.28 29.19
N GLY A 96 7.17 -12.68 30.18
CA GLY A 96 7.04 -11.24 30.47
C GLY A 96 7.53 -10.37 29.30
N THR A 97 8.60 -10.78 28.62
CA THR A 97 9.08 -10.10 27.41
C THR A 97 8.08 -10.23 26.26
N ILE A 98 7.55 -11.43 26.04
CA ILE A 98 6.53 -11.69 25.01
C ILE A 98 5.28 -10.84 25.27
N GLN A 99 4.80 -10.82 26.51
CA GLN A 99 3.67 -10.00 26.96
C GLN A 99 3.92 -8.51 26.71
N ASN A 100 5.07 -8.00 27.12
CA ASN A 100 5.41 -6.59 26.94
C ASN A 100 5.45 -6.19 25.46
N ILE A 101 6.06 -7.01 24.59
CA ILE A 101 6.10 -6.73 23.15
C ILE A 101 4.68 -6.77 22.56
N TRP A 102 3.85 -7.72 23.00
CA TRP A 102 2.47 -7.86 22.54
C TRP A 102 1.59 -6.68 22.95
N VAL A 103 1.67 -6.23 24.20
CA VAL A 103 0.95 -5.05 24.69
C VAL A 103 1.33 -3.81 23.89
N LEU A 104 2.63 -3.58 23.70
CA LEU A 104 3.11 -2.45 22.88
C LEU A 104 2.59 -2.53 21.44
N PHE A 105 2.53 -3.73 20.86
CA PHE A 105 1.96 -3.93 19.53
C PHE A 105 0.44 -3.62 19.49
N GLN A 106 -0.31 -3.98 20.54
CA GLN A 106 -1.74 -3.67 20.62
C GLN A 106 -2.03 -2.19 20.81
N GLU A 107 -1.29 -1.51 21.69
CA GLU A 107 -1.55 -0.11 22.06
C GLU A 107 -1.24 0.88 20.94
N SER A 108 -0.25 0.60 20.09
CA SER A 108 0.10 1.48 18.97
C SER A 108 -0.28 0.94 17.60
N ASP A 109 0.01 -0.33 17.32
CA ASP A 109 0.11 -0.80 15.93
C ASP A 109 -1.20 -1.47 15.45
N MET A 110 -2.00 -2.06 16.34
CA MET A 110 -3.30 -2.64 15.98
C MET A 110 -4.34 -1.58 15.60
N ILE A 111 -4.33 -0.43 16.28
CA ILE A 111 -5.19 0.71 15.93
C ILE A 111 -4.77 1.29 14.57
N GLU A 112 -3.47 1.45 14.37
CA GLU A 112 -2.92 1.91 13.09
C GLU A 112 -3.23 0.94 11.95
N LEU A 113 -3.19 -0.37 12.20
CA LEU A 113 -3.61 -1.38 11.25
C LEU A 113 -5.10 -1.26 10.92
N GLU A 114 -5.97 -1.04 11.91
CA GLU A 114 -7.40 -0.82 11.70
C GLU A 114 -7.68 0.45 10.89
N LEU A 115 -6.99 1.55 11.19
CA LEU A 115 -7.08 2.81 10.43
C LEU A 115 -6.60 2.64 8.99
N PHE A 116 -5.45 1.98 8.81
CA PHE A 116 -4.93 1.62 7.50
C PHE A 116 -5.97 0.84 6.71
N ILE A 117 -6.59 -0.17 7.33
CA ILE A 117 -7.60 -1.02 6.71
C ILE A 117 -8.85 -0.23 6.30
N LYS A 118 -9.35 0.67 7.15
CA LYS A 118 -10.47 1.56 6.81
C LYS A 118 -10.09 2.50 5.67
N GLY A 119 -8.86 3.03 5.69
CA GLY A 119 -8.29 3.81 4.58
C GLY A 119 -8.24 3.02 3.28
N VAL A 120 -7.76 1.77 3.31
CA VAL A 120 -7.76 0.86 2.16
C VAL A 120 -9.18 0.64 1.62
N GLN A 121 -10.16 0.40 2.48
CA GLN A 121 -11.57 0.21 2.07
C GLN A 121 -12.16 1.48 1.45
N HIS A 122 -11.84 2.65 2.01
CA HIS A 122 -12.27 3.94 1.45
C HIS A 122 -11.64 4.19 0.08
N ILE A 123 -10.35 3.94 -0.05
CA ILE A 123 -9.58 4.12 -1.28
C ILE A 123 -9.97 3.09 -2.37
N ASN A 124 -10.31 1.85 -1.98
CA ASN A 124 -10.57 0.72 -2.88
C ASN A 124 -12.05 0.46 -3.18
N GLN A 125 -12.96 1.42 -3.01
CA GLN A 125 -14.32 1.28 -3.55
C GLN A 125 -14.36 0.99 -5.07
N ALA A 126 -13.21 1.13 -5.77
CA ALA A 126 -13.05 0.82 -7.19
C ALA A 126 -12.40 -0.54 -7.56
N LEU A 127 -11.95 -1.40 -6.62
CA LEU A 127 -11.23 -2.66 -6.97
C LEU A 127 -11.68 -3.89 -6.14
N VAL A 128 -12.81 -4.48 -6.57
CA VAL A 128 -13.35 -5.87 -6.52
C VAL A 128 -12.96 -6.88 -5.42
N THR A 129 -11.82 -6.83 -4.74
CA THR A 129 -11.52 -7.81 -3.66
C THR A 129 -11.86 -7.26 -2.30
N ASP A 130 -12.89 -7.83 -1.65
CA ASP A 130 -13.33 -7.46 -0.31
C ASP A 130 -12.21 -7.64 0.74
N PRO A 131 -11.58 -6.56 1.22
CA PRO A 131 -10.53 -6.64 2.23
C PRO A 131 -11.09 -7.01 3.61
N SER A 132 -12.40 -6.87 3.83
CA SER A 132 -13.03 -7.01 5.15
C SER A 132 -12.88 -8.42 5.75
N ASN A 133 -12.84 -9.45 4.92
CA ASN A 133 -12.68 -10.84 5.37
C ASN A 133 -11.28 -11.14 5.90
N GLN A 134 -10.23 -10.62 5.26
CA GLN A 134 -8.84 -10.82 5.71
C GLN A 134 -8.56 -10.05 7.01
N VAL A 135 -9.20 -8.90 7.16
CA VAL A 135 -9.14 -8.05 8.34
C VAL A 135 -9.78 -8.72 9.54
N SER A 136 -11.01 -9.22 9.36
CA SER A 136 -11.73 -9.93 10.41
C SER A 136 -10.95 -11.16 10.86
N SER A 137 -10.24 -11.82 9.93
CA SER A 137 -9.34 -12.94 10.22
C SER A 137 -8.14 -12.50 11.07
N LEU A 138 -7.49 -11.38 10.75
CA LEU A 138 -6.38 -10.84 11.56
C LEU A 138 -6.81 -10.45 12.98
N ILE A 139 -7.95 -9.76 13.12
CA ILE A 139 -8.50 -9.39 14.43
C ILE A 139 -8.83 -10.65 15.24
N SER A 140 -9.44 -11.65 14.61
CA SER A 140 -9.77 -12.93 15.23
C SER A 140 -8.52 -13.67 15.71
N ILE A 141 -7.48 -13.77 14.87
CA ILE A 141 -6.23 -14.44 15.26
C ILE A 141 -5.50 -13.63 16.34
N GLY A 142 -5.53 -12.30 16.28
CA GLY A 142 -4.98 -11.44 17.33
C GLY A 142 -5.62 -11.71 18.69
N LYS A 143 -6.95 -11.91 18.74
CA LYS A 143 -7.64 -12.35 19.98
C LYS A 143 -7.14 -13.71 20.45
N LYS A 144 -6.99 -14.69 19.55
CA LYS A 144 -6.44 -16.01 19.93
C LYS A 144 -5.00 -15.93 20.45
N ILE A 145 -4.18 -15.00 19.94
CA ILE A 145 -2.83 -14.74 20.46
C ILE A 145 -2.93 -14.21 21.90
N GLN A 146 -3.81 -13.23 22.14
CA GLN A 146 -4.08 -12.70 23.47
C GLN A 146 -4.50 -13.82 24.44
N ASP A 147 -5.50 -14.62 24.06
CA ASP A 147 -6.00 -15.73 24.88
C ASP A 147 -4.86 -16.73 25.18
N SER A 148 -4.01 -17.04 24.19
CA SER A 148 -2.87 -17.94 24.38
C SER A 148 -1.79 -17.38 25.32
N ILE A 149 -1.64 -16.06 25.36
CA ILE A 149 -0.71 -15.37 26.27
C ILE A 149 -1.27 -15.41 27.69
N ASP A 150 -2.56 -15.12 27.85
CA ASP A 150 -3.25 -15.06 29.15
C ASP A 150 -3.34 -16.46 29.79
N ASP A 151 -3.64 -17.48 28.99
CA ASP A 151 -3.75 -18.87 29.43
C ASP A 151 -2.38 -19.61 29.47
N LEU A 152 -1.28 -18.93 29.09
CA LEU A 152 0.07 -19.51 29.01
C LEU A 152 0.17 -20.74 28.09
N VAL A 153 -0.68 -20.84 27.06
CA VAL A 153 -0.73 -21.97 26.12
C VAL A 153 0.27 -21.77 24.97
N PHE A 154 1.52 -22.15 25.21
CA PHE A 154 2.63 -21.86 24.28
C PHE A 154 2.50 -22.46 22.87
N LYS A 155 1.93 -23.66 22.75
CA LYS A 155 1.74 -24.31 21.44
C LYS A 155 0.79 -23.51 20.55
N ASP A 156 -0.28 -23.01 21.15
CA ASP A 156 -1.30 -22.24 20.45
C ASP A 156 -0.78 -20.84 20.15
N LEU A 157 -0.04 -20.24 21.09
CA LEU A 157 0.67 -18.99 20.87
C LEU A 157 1.57 -19.05 19.62
N ARG A 158 2.39 -20.10 19.48
CA ARG A 158 3.27 -20.26 18.31
C ARG A 158 2.50 -20.41 17.01
N THR A 159 1.43 -21.21 17.03
CA THR A 159 0.60 -21.48 15.85
C THR A 159 -0.14 -20.21 15.40
N ASN A 160 -0.83 -19.55 16.32
CA ASN A 160 -1.58 -18.31 16.07
C ASN A 160 -0.66 -17.17 15.60
N SER A 161 0.53 -17.03 16.22
CA SER A 161 1.52 -16.02 15.81
C SER A 161 2.04 -16.25 14.38
N SER A 162 2.23 -17.52 13.99
CA SER A 162 2.63 -17.88 12.63
C SER A 162 1.52 -17.57 11.61
N GLU A 163 0.27 -17.91 11.91
CA GLU A 163 -0.87 -17.60 11.04
C GLU A 163 -1.03 -16.08 10.87
N PHE A 164 -0.93 -15.31 11.96
CA PHE A 164 -0.99 -13.86 11.90
C PHE A 164 0.12 -13.28 11.02
N GLN A 165 1.36 -13.78 11.14
CA GLN A 165 2.47 -13.30 10.30
C GLN A 165 2.21 -13.53 8.81
N ILE A 166 1.71 -14.71 8.46
CA ILE A 166 1.41 -15.09 7.07
C ILE A 166 0.35 -14.15 6.50
N LEU A 167 -0.74 -13.93 7.24
CA LEU A 167 -1.82 -13.03 6.80
C LEU A 167 -1.35 -11.57 6.68
N LEU A 168 -0.62 -11.06 7.66
CA LEU A 168 -0.10 -9.69 7.64
C LEU A 168 0.82 -9.47 6.43
N LYS A 169 1.77 -10.38 6.19
CA LYS A 169 2.66 -10.30 5.02
C LYS A 169 1.90 -10.43 3.70
N GLY A 170 0.88 -11.27 3.67
CA GLY A 170 -0.02 -11.39 2.52
C GLY A 170 -0.72 -10.06 2.19
N LEU A 171 -1.25 -9.37 3.20
CA LEU A 171 -1.88 -8.05 3.02
C LEU A 171 -0.87 -6.99 2.55
N ILE A 172 0.30 -6.91 3.18
CA ILE A 172 1.35 -5.96 2.80
C ILE A 172 1.78 -6.18 1.35
N SER A 173 1.98 -7.44 0.95
CA SER A 173 2.33 -7.82 -0.43
C SER A 173 1.22 -7.44 -1.42
N LYS A 174 -0.04 -7.77 -1.10
CA LYS A 174 -1.20 -7.43 -1.93
C LYS A 174 -1.32 -5.91 -2.13
N ARG A 175 -1.14 -5.13 -1.06
CA ARG A 175 -1.12 -3.67 -1.12
C ARG A 175 0.02 -3.16 -1.99
N ARG A 176 1.24 -3.69 -1.84
CA ARG A 176 2.39 -3.32 -2.67
C ARG A 176 2.09 -3.52 -4.15
N ASN A 177 1.52 -4.67 -4.51
CA ASN A 177 1.14 -4.96 -5.89
C ASN A 177 0.08 -3.99 -6.44
N ILE A 178 -0.90 -3.60 -5.62
CA ILE A 178 -1.91 -2.60 -5.99
C ILE A 178 -1.25 -1.25 -6.23
N VAL A 179 -0.41 -0.77 -5.31
CA VAL A 179 0.29 0.51 -5.46
C VAL A 179 1.20 0.52 -6.70
N GLU A 180 1.95 -0.55 -6.94
CA GLU A 180 2.78 -0.68 -8.14
C GLU A 180 1.97 -0.67 -9.44
N LYS A 181 0.80 -1.33 -9.43
CA LYS A 181 -0.14 -1.29 -10.56
C LYS A 181 -0.67 0.12 -10.79
N GLU A 182 -1.10 0.80 -9.74
CA GLU A 182 -1.60 2.17 -9.80
C GLU A 182 -0.54 3.17 -10.30
N ILE A 183 0.71 3.03 -9.87
CA ILE A 183 1.83 3.82 -10.38
C ILE A 183 2.00 3.59 -11.88
N ARG A 184 2.04 2.32 -12.34
CA ARG A 184 2.15 2.01 -13.78
C ARG A 184 1.03 2.65 -14.58
N GLU A 185 -0.22 2.43 -14.17
CA GLU A 185 -1.39 2.95 -14.87
C GLU A 185 -1.43 4.49 -14.89
N LEU A 186 -1.03 5.16 -13.80
CA LEU A 186 -0.91 6.63 -13.78
C LEU A 186 0.15 7.12 -14.78
N CYS A 187 1.28 6.42 -14.88
CA CYS A 187 2.36 6.82 -15.78
C CYS A 187 1.99 6.58 -17.25
N GLU A 188 1.26 5.51 -17.54
CA GLU A 188 0.66 5.25 -18.85
C GLU A 188 -0.36 6.34 -19.21
N LEU A 189 -1.29 6.65 -18.31
CA LEU A 189 -2.34 7.64 -18.54
C LEU A 189 -1.79 9.04 -18.75
N THR A 190 -0.81 9.46 -17.94
CA THR A 190 -0.14 10.76 -18.09
C THR A 190 0.65 10.84 -19.41
N GLY A 191 1.31 9.75 -19.80
CA GLY A 191 2.00 9.64 -21.09
C GLY A 191 1.05 9.71 -22.29
N GLN A 192 -0.07 8.98 -22.24
CA GLN A 192 -1.11 9.02 -23.28
C GLN A 192 -1.74 10.42 -23.36
N THR A 193 -2.05 11.03 -22.23
CA THR A 193 -2.60 12.41 -22.17
C THR A 193 -1.63 13.40 -22.81
N HIS A 194 -0.34 13.30 -22.51
CA HIS A 194 0.69 14.13 -23.13
C HIS A 194 0.76 13.94 -24.64
N LEU A 195 0.80 12.69 -25.11
CA LEU A 195 0.86 12.37 -26.54
C LEU A 195 -0.38 12.87 -27.29
N ASN A 196 -1.57 12.72 -26.69
CA ASN A 196 -2.82 13.19 -27.27
C ASN A 196 -2.85 14.71 -27.42
N ILE A 197 -2.30 15.45 -26.46
CA ILE A 197 -2.15 16.90 -26.57
C ILE A 197 -1.11 17.23 -27.65
N VAL A 198 0.10 16.68 -27.54
CA VAL A 198 1.25 17.10 -28.35
C VAL A 198 1.22 16.60 -29.80
N HIS A 199 0.39 15.62 -30.15
CA HIS A 199 0.16 15.21 -31.54
C HIS A 199 -1.02 15.93 -32.21
N ARG A 200 -1.90 16.57 -31.43
CA ARG A 200 -3.07 17.29 -31.94
C ARG A 200 -2.88 18.81 -31.99
N TYR A 201 -1.81 19.33 -31.38
CA TYR A 201 -1.32 20.72 -31.41
C TYR A 201 0.16 20.77 -31.77
#